data_AF-A0A0B7BST6-F1
#
_entry.id   AF-A0A0B7BST6-F1
#
_cell.length_a   1.000
_cell.length_b   1.000
_cell.length_c   1.000
_cell.angle_alpha   90.00
_cell.angle_beta   90.00
_cell.angle_gamma   90.00
#
_symmetry.space_group_name_H-M   'P 1'
#
loop_
_entity.id
_entity.type
_entity.pdbx_description
1 polymer ?
#
loop_
_entity_poly.entity_id
_entity_poly.type
_entity_poly.pdbx_seq_one_letter_code
_entity_poly.pdbx_strand_id
1 'polypeptide(L)' 'YFGHIKRQECLEKIILEGMVPGRRMRGRPRRRWVQDVIDDLRMTAADAGQLAQNRGFVRTAIMGSMFWKERAT' A
#
# COMPACT_ATOMS: atom_id res chain seq x y z
N TYR A 1 6.06 -34.30 11.19
CA TYR A 1 7.42 -33.99 10.70
C TYR A 1 7.58 -32.51 10.32
N PHE A 2 6.92 -31.98 9.28
CA PHE A 2 7.10 -30.58 8.81
C PHE A 2 6.39 -29.45 9.58
N GLY A 3 5.74 -29.76 10.71
CA GLY A 3 4.92 -28.78 11.44
C GLY A 3 5.72 -27.59 11.98
N HIS A 4 6.99 -27.79 12.33
CA HIS A 4 7.86 -26.72 12.84
C HIS A 4 8.29 -25.74 11.73
N ILE A 5 8.58 -26.25 10.53
CA ILE A 5 8.97 -25.44 9.36
C ILE A 5 7.80 -24.54 8.91
N LYS A 6 6.56 -25.06 8.87
CA LYS A 6 5.38 -24.26 8.48
C LYS A 6 5.07 -23.09 9.43
N ARG A 7 5.54 -23.16 10.69
CA ARG A 7 5.26 -22.16 11.72
C ARG A 7 6.27 -21.01 11.73
N GLN A 8 7.49 -21.24 11.28
CA GLN A 8 8.51 -20.20 11.22
C GLN A 8 8.48 -19.47 9.87
N GLU A 9 8.76 -18.17 9.84
CA GLU A 9 8.88 -17.40 8.59
C GLU A 9 10.30 -17.52 7.99
N CYS A 10 10.74 -18.77 7.79
CA CYS A 10 12.06 -19.10 7.25
C CYS A 10 12.04 -19.29 5.73
N LEU A 11 13.22 -19.22 5.11
CA LEU A 11 13.39 -19.50 3.68
C LEU A 11 12.90 -20.91 3.31
N GLU A 12 13.10 -21.91 4.17
CA GLU A 12 12.65 -23.28 3.89
C GLU A 12 11.13 -23.37 3.75
N LYS A 13 10.39 -22.55 4.51
CA LYS A 13 8.93 -22.46 4.36
C LYS A 13 8.55 -21.88 2.99
N ILE A 14 9.21 -20.83 2.53
CA ILE A 14 8.95 -20.20 1.23
C ILE A 14 9.21 -21.19 0.10
N ILE A 15 10.31 -21.94 0.17
CA ILE A 15 10.67 -22.97 -0.82
C ILE A 15 9.65 -24.10 -0.84
N LEU A 16 9.22 -24.59 0.33
CA LEU A 16 8.25 -25.68 0.44
C LEU A 16 6.83 -25.28 0.05
N GLU A 17 6.40 -24.05 0.34
CA GLU A 17 5.06 -23.56 0.04
C GLU A 17 4.94 -23.01 -1.40
N GLY A 18 6.07 -22.71 -2.05
CA GLY A 18 6.10 -22.11 -3.39
C GLY A 18 5.47 -20.71 -3.45
N MET A 19 5.21 -20.10 -2.29
CA MET A 19 4.57 -18.79 -2.16
C MET A 19 5.57 -17.79 -1.58
N VAL A 20 5.88 -16.75 -2.36
CA VAL A 20 6.54 -15.56 -1.84
C VAL A 20 5.50 -14.71 -1.11
N PRO A 21 5.69 -14.37 0.17
CA PRO A 21 4.75 -13.51 0.88
C PRO A 21 4.64 -12.17 0.16
N GLY A 22 3.42 -11.78 -0.21
CA GLY A 22 3.17 -10.47 -0.79
C GLY A 22 3.57 -9.35 0.17
N ARG A 23 3.74 -8.13 -0.34
CA ARG A 23 4.15 -6.93 0.44
C ARG A 23 3.22 -6.57 1.60
N ARG A 24 2.05 -7.20 1.70
CA ARG A 24 1.08 -6.99 2.77
C ARG A 24 1.43 -7.90 3.95
N MET A 25 1.91 -7.30 5.03
CA MET A 25 2.09 -7.99 6.31
C MET A 25 0.78 -8.61 6.80
N ARG A 26 0.89 -9.81 7.36
CA ARG A 26 -0.20 -10.53 8.00
C ARG A 26 -0.79 -9.68 9.14
N GLY A 27 -2.11 -9.64 9.26
CA GLY A 27 -2.81 -8.82 10.25
C GLY A 27 -3.06 -7.37 9.83
N ARG A 28 -2.44 -6.86 8.75
CA ARG A 28 -2.75 -5.50 8.25
C ARG A 28 -4.17 -5.47 7.66
N PRO A 29 -5.09 -4.60 8.14
CA PRO A 29 -6.44 -4.47 7.58
C PRO A 29 -6.38 -4.20 6.07
N ARG A 30 -7.41 -4.61 5.31
CA ARG A 30 -7.53 -4.18 3.91
C ARG A 30 -7.68 -2.66 3.94
N ARG A 31 -6.72 -1.94 3.36
CA ARG A 31 -6.87 -0.50 3.16
C ARG A 31 -8.00 -0.25 2.16
N ARG A 32 -8.82 0.74 2.48
CA ARG A 32 -9.81 1.28 1.56
C ARG A 32 -9.10 2.30 0.69
N TRP A 33 -9.47 2.39 -0.58
CA TRP A 33 -8.91 3.39 -1.50
C TRP A 33 -9.00 4.81 -0.95
N VAL A 34 -10.08 5.15 -0.23
CA VAL A 34 -10.27 6.45 0.43
C VAL A 34 -9.16 6.73 1.45
N GLN A 35 -8.71 5.71 2.19
CA GLN A 35 -7.64 5.89 3.17
C GLN A 35 -6.31 6.20 2.47
N ASP A 36 -6.05 5.58 1.32
CA ASP A 36 -4.84 5.87 0.55
C ASP A 36 -4.89 7.29 -0.03
N VAL A 37 -6.06 7.79 -0.44
CA VAL A 37 -6.23 9.20 -0.85
C VAL A 37 -5.98 10.16 0.31
N ILE A 38 -6.52 9.88 1.51
CA ILE A 38 -6.29 10.72 2.69
C ILE A 38 -4.81 10.71 3.08
N ASP A 39 -4.16 9.56 3.05
CA ASP A 39 -2.77 9.43 3.47
C ASP A 39 -1.79 10.05 2.46
N ASP A 40 -1.99 9.79 1.16
CA ASP A 40 -1.06 10.21 0.10
C ASP A 40 -1.27 11.69 -0.28
N LEU A 41 -2.50 12.21 -0.21
CA LEU A 41 -2.81 13.59 -0.58
C LEU A 41 -3.11 14.51 0.61
N ARG A 42 -3.24 13.97 1.84
CA ARG A 42 -3.56 14.72 3.07
C ARG A 42 -4.80 15.61 2.95
N MET A 43 -5.79 15.15 2.19
CA MET A 43 -7.05 15.86 1.94
C MET A 43 -8.25 14.97 2.28
N THR A 44 -9.41 15.59 2.53
CA THR A 44 -10.63 14.82 2.78
C THR A 44 -11.18 14.20 1.51
N ALA A 45 -12.07 13.21 1.64
CA ALA A 45 -12.72 12.60 0.47
C ALA A 45 -13.56 13.61 -0.33
N ALA A 46 -14.12 14.62 0.34
CA ALA A 46 -14.88 15.69 -0.31
C ALA A 46 -13.96 16.60 -1.15
N ASP A 47 -12.80 16.97 -0.60
CA ASP A 47 -11.81 17.78 -1.31
C ASP A 47 -11.22 17.02 -2.50
N ALA A 48 -10.97 15.72 -2.34
CA ALA A 48 -10.53 14.85 -3.44
C ALA A 48 -11.59 14.77 -4.55
N GLY A 49 -12.88 14.73 -4.20
CA GLY A 49 -13.98 14.79 -5.15
C GLY A 49 -14.03 16.11 -5.92
N GLN A 50 -13.77 17.23 -5.24
CA GLN A 50 -13.69 18.55 -5.87
C GLN A 50 -12.47 18.67 -6.79
N LEU A 51 -11.31 18.20 -6.35
CA LEU A 51 -10.06 18.15 -7.13
C LEU A 51 -10.24 17.31 -8.41
N ALA A 52 -10.98 16.20 -8.31
CA ALA A 52 -11.25 15.30 -9.41
C ALA A 52 -12.05 15.93 -10.56
N GLN A 53 -12.75 17.05 -10.32
CA GLN A 53 -13.44 17.81 -11.36
C GLN A 53 -12.46 18.39 -12.40
N ASN A 54 -11.19 18.54 -12.04
CA ASN A 54 -10.16 19.04 -12.93
C ASN A 54 -8.98 18.07 -13.03
N ARG A 55 -8.85 17.45 -14.20
CA ARG A 55 -7.83 16.46 -14.50
C ARG A 55 -6.39 16.99 -14.38
N GLY A 56 -6.17 18.29 -14.61
CA GLY A 56 -4.86 18.92 -14.45
C GLY A 56 -4.42 18.98 -13.00
N PHE A 57 -5.33 19.38 -12.11
CA PHE A 57 -5.06 19.40 -10.66
C PHE A 57 -4.84 18.00 -10.09
N VAL A 58 -5.58 17.00 -10.57
CA VAL A 58 -5.33 15.59 -10.21
C VAL A 58 -3.92 15.16 -10.57
N ARG A 59 -3.46 15.44 -11.80
CA ARG A 59 -2.09 15.10 -12.23
C ARG A 59 -1.04 15.77 -11.36
N THR A 60 -1.17 17.07 -11.10
CA THR A 60 -0.22 17.80 -10.26
C THR A 60 -0.19 17.27 -8.84
N ALA A 61 -1.34 16.95 -8.24
CA ALA A 61 -1.41 16.40 -6.89
C ALA A 61 -0.72 15.02 -6.79
N ILE A 62 -0.95 14.14 -7.77
CA ILE A 62 -0.33 12.80 -7.82
C ILE A 62 1.19 12.91 -8.01
N MET A 63 1.65 13.78 -8.91
CA MET A 63 3.08 14.00 -9.15
C MET A 63 3.75 14.55 -7.88
N GLY A 64 3.08 15.46 -7.18
CA GLY A 64 3.53 15.95 -5.88
C GLY A 64 3.63 14.83 -4.84
N SER A 65 2.58 14.01 -4.69
CA SER A 65 2.59 12.92 -3.70
C SER A 65 3.65 11.85 -4.00
N MET A 66 3.90 11.54 -5.28
CA MET A 66 4.98 10.62 -5.69
C MET A 66 6.36 11.14 -5.27
N PHE A 67 6.64 12.42 -5.51
CA PHE A 67 7.91 13.05 -5.13
C PHE A 67 8.15 13.05 -3.61
N TRP A 68 7.12 13.28 -2.80
CA TRP A 68 7.22 13.20 -1.34
C TRP A 68 7.46 11.78 -0.84
N LYS A 69 6.86 10.77 -1.49
CA LYS A 69 6.97 9.36 -1.10
C LYS A 69 8.36 8.79 -1.36
N GLU A 70 9.01 9.19 -2.45
CA GLU A 70 10.39 8.77 -2.76
C GLU A 70 11.43 9.32 -1.79
N ARG A 71 11.17 10.48 -1.17
CA ARG A 71 12.09 11.10 -0.18
C ARG A 71 11.91 10.59 1.26
N ALA A 72 10.84 9.84 1.52
CA ALA A 72 10.50 9.32 2.85
C ALA A 72 10.93 7.85 3.06
N THR A 73 11.61 7.25 2.08
CA THR A 73 12.14 5.88 2.11
C THR A 73 13.65 5.90 2.03
#